data_AF-A0AAV7W9A5-F1
#
_entry.id   AF-A0AAV7W9A5-F1
#
_cell.length_a   1.000
_cell.length_b   1.000
_cell.length_c   1.000
_cell.angle_alpha   90.00
_cell.angle_beta   90.00
_cell.angle_gamma   90.00
#
_symmetry.space_group_name_H-M   'P 1'
#
loop_
_entity.id
_entity.type
_entity.pdbx_description
1 polymer ?
#
loop_
_entity_poly.entity_id
_entity_poly.type
_entity_poly.pdbx_seq_one_letter_code
_entity_poly.pdbx_strand_id
1 'polypeptide(L)'
;MERMSECIDKHAERLDHVENRVAAAEDGQTELAGGQMKLNRELSALLLKVDDMEARSQRNNLRIVGIAESTAITSMENYIEQLLPYAYASEIAGTVFSVGIHLSFQGSADLGLENDGYWPPYGGYGPRGTLCGGMLYCENI
;
A
#
# COMPACT_ATOMS: atom_id res chain seq x y z
N MET A 1 -14.11 -41.17 55.20
CA MET A 1 -12.84 -40.53 54.80
C MET A 1 -12.42 -40.92 53.40
N GLU A 2 -12.59 -42.18 53.00
CA GLU A 2 -12.23 -42.71 51.67
C GLU A 2 -12.87 -41.97 50.47
N ARG A 3 -14.17 -41.66 50.52
CA ARG A 3 -14.85 -40.86 49.48
C ARG A 3 -14.29 -39.43 49.31
N MET A 4 -13.76 -38.85 50.37
CA MET A 4 -13.19 -37.51 50.30
C MET A 4 -11.82 -37.55 49.62
N SER A 5 -11.04 -38.60 49.86
CA SER A 5 -9.78 -38.85 49.14
C SER A 5 -10.04 -38.98 47.64
N GLU A 6 -10.98 -39.84 47.24
CA GLU A 6 -11.28 -40.07 45.82
C GLU A 6 -11.75 -38.79 45.09
N CYS A 7 -12.48 -37.92 45.80
CA CYS A 7 -12.91 -36.64 45.24
C CYS A 7 -11.73 -35.67 45.06
N ILE A 8 -10.80 -35.65 46.02
CA ILE A 8 -9.57 -34.84 45.95
C ILE A 8 -8.71 -35.31 44.77
N ASP A 9 -8.54 -36.63 44.60
CA ASP A 9 -7.73 -37.19 43.51
C ASP A 9 -8.30 -36.84 42.14
N LYS A 10 -9.62 -36.94 41.95
CA LYS A 10 -10.29 -36.51 40.71
C LYS A 10 -10.16 -35.02 40.44
N HIS A 11 -10.13 -34.20 41.48
CA HIS A 11 -9.92 -32.77 41.32
C HIS A 11 -8.47 -32.43 40.99
N ALA A 12 -7.50 -33.15 41.56
CA ALA A 12 -6.09 -33.03 41.22
C ALA A 12 -5.84 -33.38 39.75
N GLU A 13 -6.34 -34.52 39.27
CA GLU A 13 -6.21 -34.92 37.86
C GLU A 13 -6.81 -33.89 36.90
N ARG A 14 -7.96 -33.32 37.25
CA ARG A 14 -8.60 -32.28 36.45
C ARG A 14 -7.81 -30.98 36.45
N LEU A 15 -7.20 -30.62 37.58
CA LEU A 15 -6.34 -29.44 37.69
C LEU A 15 -5.08 -29.63 36.84
N ASP A 16 -4.37 -30.75 36.97
CA ASP A 16 -3.19 -31.06 36.16
C ASP A 16 -3.50 -30.99 34.66
N HIS A 17 -4.64 -31.53 34.24
CA HIS A 17 -5.04 -31.48 32.84
C HIS A 17 -5.33 -30.03 32.37
N VAL A 18 -5.95 -29.21 33.22
CA VAL A 18 -6.18 -27.79 32.90
C VAL A 18 -4.86 -27.03 32.87
N GLU A 19 -3.97 -27.24 33.83
CA GLU A 19 -2.65 -26.60 33.89
C GLU A 19 -1.82 -26.91 32.65
N ASN A 20 -1.76 -28.17 32.23
CA ASN A 20 -1.05 -28.57 31.01
C ASN A 20 -1.64 -27.93 29.75
N ARG A 21 -2.97 -27.81 29.67
CA ARG A 21 -3.64 -27.14 28.54
C ARG A 21 -3.38 -25.64 28.52
N VAL A 22 -3.34 -25.00 29.69
CA VAL A 22 -3.02 -23.58 29.82
C VAL A 22 -1.57 -23.34 29.41
N ALA A 23 -0.63 -24.13 29.92
CA ALA A 23 0.78 -24.04 29.56
C ALA A 23 0.98 -24.17 28.03
N ALA A 24 0.37 -25.18 27.40
CA ALA A 24 0.46 -25.35 25.94
C ALA A 24 -0.16 -24.18 25.16
N ALA A 25 -1.24 -23.57 25.68
CA ALA A 25 -1.85 -22.40 25.06
C ALA A 25 -0.98 -21.14 25.22
N GLU A 26 -0.36 -20.95 26.38
CA GLU A 26 0.56 -19.84 26.66
C GLU A 26 1.83 -19.93 25.80
N ASP A 27 2.39 -21.13 25.65
CA ASP A 27 3.51 -21.40 24.76
C ASP A 27 3.15 -21.09 23.31
N GLY A 28 2.00 -21.59 22.84
CA GLY A 28 1.51 -21.32 21.49
C GLY A 28 1.24 -19.84 21.23
N GLN A 29 0.71 -19.11 22.22
CA GLN A 29 0.50 -17.67 22.12
C GLN A 29 1.84 -16.92 22.00
N THR A 30 2.86 -17.35 22.74
CA THR A 30 4.20 -16.77 22.69
C THR A 30 4.86 -17.00 21.34
N GLU A 31 4.75 -18.21 20.79
CA GLU A 31 5.26 -18.55 19.46
C GLU A 31 4.58 -17.73 18.36
N LEU A 32 3.24 -17.64 18.40
CA LEU A 32 2.46 -16.85 17.45
C LEU A 32 2.81 -15.37 17.51
N ALA A 33 2.95 -14.80 18.71
CA ALA A 33 3.37 -13.41 18.88
C ALA A 33 4.78 -13.16 18.31
N GLY A 34 5.71 -14.10 18.54
CA GLY A 34 7.05 -14.05 17.97
C GLY A 34 7.04 -14.10 16.43
N GLY A 35 6.23 -14.99 15.86
CA GLY A 35 6.04 -15.10 14.42
C GLY A 35 5.44 -13.83 13.80
N GLN A 36 4.42 -13.26 14.44
CA GLN A 36 3.80 -12.02 14.00
C GLN A 36 4.78 -10.84 14.02
N MET A 37 5.61 -10.72 15.07
CA MET A 37 6.65 -9.69 15.12
C MET A 37 7.68 -9.84 14.01
N LYS A 38 8.10 -11.09 13.71
CA LYS A 38 9.03 -11.36 12.62
C LYS A 38 8.42 -10.97 11.26
N LEU A 39 7.19 -11.38 11.01
CA LEU A 39 6.49 -11.08 9.76
C LEU A 39 6.29 -9.57 9.58
N ASN A 40 5.91 -8.85 10.63
CA ASN A 40 5.77 -7.40 10.56
C ASN A 40 7.09 -6.70 10.23
N ARG A 41 8.22 -7.16 10.78
CA ARG A 41 9.54 -6.60 10.44
C ARG A 41 9.90 -6.86 8.98
N GLU A 42 9.65 -8.08 8.48
CA GLU A 42 9.90 -8.44 7.09
C GLU A 42 9.02 -7.60 6.14
N LEU A 43 7.75 -7.42 6.48
CA LEU A 43 6.82 -6.57 5.73
C LEU A 43 7.30 -5.11 5.68
N SER A 44 7.66 -4.52 6.82
CA SER A 44 8.19 -3.15 6.86
C SER A 44 9.47 -3.01 6.04
N ALA A 45 10.39 -3.98 6.11
CA ALA A 45 11.61 -3.95 5.31
C ALA A 45 11.33 -4.05 3.80
N LEU A 46 10.35 -4.87 3.40
CA LEU A 46 9.92 -4.98 2.01
C LEU A 46 9.25 -3.69 1.51
N LEU A 47 8.40 -3.06 2.32
CA LEU A 47 7.76 -1.80 1.97
C LEU A 47 8.79 -0.69 1.76
N LEU A 48 9.78 -0.56 2.66
CA LEU A 48 10.87 0.40 2.50
C LEU A 48 11.68 0.15 1.22
N LYS A 49 11.87 -1.13 0.84
CA LYS A 49 12.56 -1.48 -0.39
C LYS A 49 11.74 -1.11 -1.63
N VAL A 50 10.43 -1.34 -1.60
CA VAL A 50 9.52 -0.92 -2.67
C VAL A 50 9.56 0.58 -2.83
N ASP A 51 9.45 1.33 -1.73
CA ASP A 51 9.53 2.80 -1.75
C ASP A 51 10.86 3.32 -2.31
N ASP A 52 11.99 2.76 -1.88
CA ASP A 52 13.30 3.10 -2.46
C ASP A 52 13.39 2.76 -3.95
N MET A 53 12.82 1.63 -4.38
CA MET A 53 12.77 1.25 -5.80
C MET A 53 11.89 2.19 -6.62
N GLU A 54 10.73 2.58 -6.10
CA GLU A 54 9.83 3.54 -6.76
C GLU A 54 10.47 4.91 -6.84
N ALA A 55 11.06 5.41 -5.75
CA ALA A 55 11.79 6.65 -5.73
C ALA A 55 12.93 6.63 -6.76
N ARG A 56 13.73 5.56 -6.84
CA ARG A 56 14.79 5.41 -7.86
C ARG A 56 14.24 5.40 -9.27
N SER A 57 13.13 4.71 -9.50
CA SER A 57 12.50 4.64 -10.80
C SER A 57 11.92 5.98 -11.24
N GLN A 58 11.46 6.80 -10.29
CA GLN A 58 10.83 8.09 -10.54
C GLN A 58 11.79 9.28 -10.45
N ARG A 59 13.04 9.10 -10.01
CA ARG A 59 14.05 10.18 -9.87
C ARG A 59 14.21 11.03 -11.13
N ASN A 60 14.07 10.43 -12.31
CA ASN A 60 14.21 11.12 -13.59
C ASN A 60 12.87 11.52 -14.21
N ASN A 61 11.76 11.31 -13.50
CA ASN A 61 10.43 11.65 -13.97
C ASN A 61 10.05 13.04 -13.44
N LEU A 62 9.65 13.93 -14.35
CA LEU A 62 9.09 15.23 -14.00
C LEU A 62 7.57 15.18 -14.11
N ARG A 63 6.86 15.57 -13.04
CA ARG A 63 5.39 15.71 -13.06
C ARG A 63 5.01 17.17 -13.22
N ILE A 64 4.40 17.50 -14.35
CA ILE A 64 3.85 18.84 -14.61
C ILE A 64 2.34 18.77 -14.35
N VAL A 65 1.81 19.63 -13.48
CA VAL A 65 0.40 19.66 -13.08
C VAL A 65 -0.21 21.01 -13.49
N GLY A 66 -1.49 21.02 -13.86
CA GLY A 66 -2.20 22.25 -14.23
C GLY A 66 -2.01 22.68 -15.68
N ILE A 67 -1.62 21.76 -16.57
CA ILE A 67 -1.66 22.01 -18.01
C ILE A 67 -3.13 22.04 -18.43
N ALA A 68 -3.59 23.18 -18.93
CA ALA A 68 -4.93 23.29 -19.49
C ALA A 68 -5.05 22.35 -20.70
N GLU A 69 -6.10 21.53 -20.72
CA GLU A 69 -6.44 20.63 -21.82
C GLU A 69 -7.04 21.39 -23.01
N SER A 70 -6.37 22.47 -23.40
CA SER A 70 -6.72 23.23 -24.58
C SER A 70 -6.35 22.45 -25.82
N THR A 71 -7.25 22.45 -26.81
CA THR A 71 -7.04 21.90 -28.15
C THR A 71 -5.86 22.55 -28.91
N ALA A 72 -5.24 23.60 -28.35
CA ALA A 72 -4.08 24.28 -28.92
C ALA A 72 -2.74 23.57 -28.71
N ILE A 73 -2.67 22.60 -27.78
CA ILE A 73 -1.46 21.78 -27.60
C ILE A 73 -1.58 20.56 -28.52
N THR A 74 -1.17 20.74 -29.77
CA THR A 74 -1.19 19.67 -30.78
C THR A 74 -0.21 18.53 -30.46
N SER A 75 0.84 18.82 -29.68
CA SER A 75 1.88 17.88 -29.27
C SER A 75 2.54 18.37 -27.97
N MET A 76 2.70 17.47 -27.00
CA MET A 76 3.31 17.77 -25.70
C MET A 76 4.82 18.01 -25.83
N GLU A 77 5.45 17.38 -26.82
CA GLU A 77 6.85 17.59 -27.20
C GLU A 77 7.10 19.07 -27.50
N ASN A 78 6.28 19.67 -28.38
CA ASN A 78 6.39 21.09 -28.74
C ASN A 78 6.18 22.02 -27.55
N TYR A 79 5.30 21.65 -26.62
CA TYR A 79 5.06 22.43 -25.41
C TYR A 79 6.27 22.42 -24.48
N ILE A 80 6.87 21.25 -24.25
CA ILE A 80 8.09 21.11 -23.44
C ILE A 80 9.28 21.81 -24.11
N GLU A 81 9.43 21.68 -25.43
CA GLU A 81 10.47 22.39 -26.20
C GLU A 81 10.34 23.91 -26.13
N GLN A 82 9.14 24.47 -26.00
CA GLN A 82 8.94 25.91 -25.80
C GLN A 82 9.17 26.34 -24.34
N LEU A 83 8.83 25.46 -23.38
CA LEU A 83 8.96 25.73 -21.95
C LEU A 83 10.43 25.72 -21.47
N LEU A 84 11.23 24.76 -21.96
CA LEU A 84 12.60 24.55 -21.48
C LEU A 84 13.56 25.71 -21.76
N PRO A 85 13.63 26.29 -22.99
CA PRO A 85 14.46 27.46 -23.24
C PRO A 85 13.97 28.68 -22.47
N TYR A 86 12.66 28.84 -22.30
CA TYR A 86 12.10 29.98 -21.57
C TYR A 86 12.52 29.99 -20.11
N ALA A 87 12.57 28.82 -19.45
CA ALA A 87 12.89 28.72 -18.04
C ALA A 87 14.39 28.58 -17.74
N TYR A 88 15.18 27.96 -18.64
CA TYR A 88 16.57 27.53 -18.33
C TYR A 88 17.56 27.69 -19.51
N ALA A 89 17.34 28.66 -20.41
CA ALA A 89 18.18 28.89 -21.60
C ALA A 89 19.70 28.90 -21.33
N SER A 90 20.16 29.36 -20.17
CA SER A 90 21.59 29.44 -19.85
C SER A 90 22.24 28.12 -19.44
N GLU A 91 21.47 27.12 -19.01
CA GLU A 91 21.98 25.86 -18.45
C GLU A 91 21.88 24.68 -19.44
N ILE A 92 20.98 24.77 -20.43
CA ILE A 92 20.67 23.66 -21.36
C ILE A 92 21.46 23.79 -22.68
N ALA A 93 22.24 24.86 -22.86
CA ALA A 93 22.98 25.12 -24.10
C ALA A 93 24.03 24.03 -24.38
N GLY A 94 23.70 23.12 -25.30
CA GLY A 94 24.61 22.07 -25.80
C GLY A 94 24.35 20.65 -25.30
N THR A 95 23.34 20.43 -24.45
CA THR A 95 22.98 19.08 -23.98
C THR A 95 21.83 18.48 -24.78
N VAL A 96 22.05 17.31 -25.38
CA VAL A 96 21.01 16.50 -26.03
C VAL A 96 20.45 15.51 -25.01
N PHE A 97 19.15 15.55 -24.77
CA PHE A 97 18.44 14.63 -23.88
C PHE A 97 17.23 14.02 -24.61
N SER A 98 16.85 12.81 -24.20
CA SER A 98 15.66 12.11 -24.69
C SER A 98 14.63 12.05 -23.57
N VAL A 99 13.38 12.40 -23.86
CA VAL A 99 12.29 12.45 -22.88
C VAL A 99 11.19 11.47 -23.31
N GLY A 100 10.81 10.57 -22.42
CA GLY A 100 9.58 9.79 -22.55
C GLY A 100 8.41 10.58 -21.96
N ILE A 101 7.35 10.77 -22.73
CA ILE A 101 6.14 11.48 -22.28
C ILE A 101 5.07 10.46 -21.95
N HIS A 102 4.51 10.55 -20.73
CA HIS A 102 3.34 9.80 -20.32
C HIS A 102 2.28 10.76 -19.80
N LEU A 103 1.07 10.67 -20.35
CA LEU A 103 -0.06 11.50 -19.97
C LEU A 103 -0.99 10.69 -19.06
N SER A 104 -1.30 11.22 -17.89
CA SER A 104 -2.32 10.69 -17.00
C SER A 104 -3.39 11.75 -16.76
N PHE A 105 -4.64 11.32 -16.79
CA PHE A 105 -5.80 12.19 -16.62
C PHE A 105 -6.33 12.01 -15.20
N GLN A 106 -6.31 13.08 -14.40
CA GLN A 106 -7.00 13.11 -13.12
C GLN A 106 -8.37 13.74 -13.33
N GLY A 107 -9.38 12.91 -13.61
CA GLY A 107 -10.75 13.38 -13.60
C GLY A 107 -11.12 13.84 -12.20
N SER A 108 -11.53 15.09 -12.05
CA SER A 108 -12.20 15.57 -10.84
C SER A 108 -13.58 14.91 -10.79
N ALA A 109 -13.69 13.82 -10.03
CA ALA A 109 -14.99 13.36 -9.58
C ALA A 109 -15.53 14.39 -8.58
N ASP A 110 -16.22 15.41 -9.09
CA ASP A 110 -17.23 16.14 -8.31
C ASP A 110 -18.38 15.16 -8.02
N LEU A 111 -18.14 14.23 -7.10
CA LEU A 111 -19.17 13.39 -6.52
C LEU A 111 -19.61 14.07 -5.23
N GLY A 112 -20.55 14.99 -5.40
CA GLY A 112 -21.54 15.22 -4.37
C GLY A 112 -22.27 13.92 -4.06
N LEU A 113 -22.51 13.72 -2.77
CA LEU A 113 -23.52 12.87 -2.14
C LEU A 113 -23.19 11.39 -1.88
N GLU A 114 -23.28 11.12 -0.57
CA GLU A 114 -23.76 9.90 0.10
C GLU A 114 -22.77 8.75 0.32
N ASN A 115 -22.22 8.84 1.52
CA ASN A 115 -21.45 7.85 2.25
C ASN A 115 -22.41 6.75 2.76
N ASP A 116 -22.72 5.75 1.92
CA ASP A 116 -23.37 4.53 2.37
C ASP A 116 -22.45 3.33 2.15
N GLY A 117 -21.98 2.79 3.27
CA GLY A 117 -21.03 1.69 3.32
C GLY A 117 -21.59 0.40 2.74
N TYR A 118 -21.10 0.01 1.55
CA TYR A 118 -21.22 -1.36 1.06
C TYR A 118 -20.08 -1.69 0.10
N TRP A 119 -19.09 -2.46 0.57
CA TRP A 119 -18.11 -3.14 -0.29
C TRP A 119 -18.59 -4.58 -0.55
N PRO A 120 -18.90 -4.98 -1.80
CA PRO A 120 -19.26 -6.36 -2.09
C PRO A 120 -18.01 -7.28 -2.10
N PRO A 121 -18.17 -8.57 -1.70
CA PRO A 121 -17.07 -9.51 -1.61
C PRO A 121 -16.67 -10.06 -2.98
N TYR A 122 -15.39 -10.40 -3.09
CA TYR A 122 -14.68 -11.00 -4.22
C TYR A 122 -15.47 -12.01 -5.08
N GLY A 123 -15.40 -11.86 -6.40
CA GLY A 123 -15.58 -12.95 -7.36
C GLY A 123 -16.36 -12.58 -8.63
N GLY A 124 -15.65 -12.35 -9.74
CA GLY A 124 -16.29 -12.29 -11.06
C GLY A 124 -15.40 -11.69 -12.14
N TYR A 125 -14.77 -12.55 -12.95
CA TYR A 125 -14.14 -12.16 -14.21
C TYR A 125 -15.20 -11.66 -15.21
N GLY A 126 -15.01 -10.45 -15.76
CA GLY A 126 -15.80 -9.84 -16.84
C GLY A 126 -15.03 -8.68 -17.49
N PRO A 127 -15.26 -8.35 -18.77
CA PRO A 127 -14.18 -7.99 -19.70
C PRO A 127 -13.87 -6.49 -19.82
N ARG A 128 -12.59 -6.20 -20.07
CA ARG A 128 -12.02 -4.99 -20.68
C ARG A 128 -12.49 -3.64 -20.12
N GLY A 129 -11.73 -3.15 -19.14
CA GLY A 129 -11.68 -1.75 -18.75
C GLY A 129 -10.65 -1.56 -17.65
N THR A 130 -9.51 -0.99 -18.01
CA THR A 130 -8.47 -0.34 -17.19
C THR A 130 -8.43 -0.68 -15.69
N LEU A 131 -7.36 -1.36 -15.28
CA LEU A 131 -6.95 -1.52 -13.88
C LEU A 131 -6.81 -0.14 -13.21
N CYS A 132 -7.84 0.32 -12.50
CA CYS A 132 -7.68 1.31 -11.43
C CYS A 132 -7.16 0.57 -10.19
N GLY A 133 -5.86 0.27 -10.20
CA GLY A 133 -5.11 0.02 -8.97
C GLY A 133 -4.62 1.36 -8.45
N GLY A 134 -5.13 1.83 -7.31
CA GLY A 134 -4.75 3.11 -6.75
C GLY A 134 -5.36 3.34 -5.39
N MET A 135 -4.76 2.72 -4.38
CA MET A 135 -5.00 2.94 -2.96
C MET A 135 -4.73 4.43 -2.64
N LEU A 136 -5.78 5.20 -2.38
CA LEU A 136 -5.67 6.59 -1.92
C LEU A 136 -5.29 6.56 -0.43
N TYR A 137 -4.00 6.68 -0.11
CA TYR A 137 -3.60 7.22 1.18
C TYR A 137 -3.62 8.75 1.07
N CYS A 138 -4.56 9.36 1.78
CA CYS A 138 -4.58 10.78 2.05
C CYS A 138 -4.10 10.93 3.50
N GLU A 139 -2.80 11.11 3.71
CA GLU A 139 -2.30 11.66 4.96
C GLU A 139 -2.08 13.16 4.75
N ASN A 140 -2.95 13.95 5.39
CA ASN A 140 -2.75 15.37 5.62
C ASN A 140 -1.59 15.54 6.62
N ILE A 141 -0.46 16.12 6.19
CA ILE A 141 0.36 17.05 6.97
C ILE A 141 0.89 18.12 6.02
#